data_AF-A0A957UY58-F1
#
_entry.id   AF-A0A957UY58-F1
#
_cell.length_a   1.000
_cell.length_b   1.000
_cell.length_c   1.000
_cell.angle_alpha   90.00
_cell.angle_beta   90.00
_cell.angle_gamma   90.00
#
_symmetry.space_group_name_H-M   'P 1'
#
loop_
_entity.id
_entity.type
_entity.pdbx_description
1 polymer ?
#
loop_
_entity_poly.entity_id
_entity_poly.type
_entity_poly.pdbx_seq_one_letter_code
_entity_poly.pdbx_strand_id
1 'polypeptide(L)'
;DARILIPPQEKIERRLVTDRTVAAIEAPLDYDPARDQVLAAYYLELDPPSMDDQTDDWSRVQRALRRAHGIERIAADLGILRTLGRTLRAAAWQVTAIVERGGWDDPDAAPRLVDVLPGRQTERLLGAAIDIGTTSNVVYLVDLLSGKVVAEAVDYNGQITRGEDVISRIIYAGKNDGLGELQSLVMQTLNRLLERAAQRVRAQTGDIYRATVAGNSTMIHLFLGLPPDSIRLAPFITAANQPPPVRAGVLGLAISPQATVDCLPGVASYVGSDITAGVVSTGLDEEDKLTLFLDVGTNGETVVGTREWLLTCACSAGPAFEGAGVEHGMRATTGAIEEVWVHSETHEPTWRVIGNQPPRGLCGSGLIALLAELFITGV
;
A
#
# COMPACT_ATOMS: atom_id res chain seq x y z
N ASP A 1 27.43 -18.51 -15.04
CA ASP A 1 26.04 -18.58 -15.51
C ASP A 1 25.17 -17.65 -14.67
N ALA A 2 24.59 -16.61 -15.27
CA ALA A 2 23.64 -15.71 -14.61
C ALA A 2 22.22 -16.08 -15.06
N ARG A 3 21.29 -16.18 -14.11
CA ARG A 3 19.87 -16.39 -14.40
C ARG A 3 19.13 -15.10 -14.06
N ILE A 4 18.47 -14.51 -15.06
CA ILE A 4 17.63 -13.33 -14.88
C ILE A 4 16.19 -13.82 -14.74
N LEU A 5 15.59 -13.58 -13.58
CA LEU A 5 14.17 -13.78 -13.36
C LEU A 5 13.49 -12.43 -13.48
N ILE A 6 12.67 -12.26 -14.51
CA ILE A 6 11.75 -11.13 -14.61
C ILE A 6 10.41 -11.64 -14.08
N PRO A 7 9.89 -11.11 -12.96
CA PRO A 7 8.56 -11.46 -12.49
C PRO A 7 7.54 -11.29 -13.61
N PRO A 8 6.49 -12.14 -13.70
CA PRO A 8 5.48 -12.01 -14.73
C PRO A 8 4.92 -10.58 -14.70
N GLN A 9 5.23 -9.80 -15.74
CA GLN A 9 4.61 -8.50 -15.91
C GLN A 9 3.13 -8.76 -16.17
N GLU A 10 2.25 -8.19 -15.35
CA GLU A 10 0.85 -8.10 -15.76
C GLU A 10 0.84 -7.49 -17.17
N LYS A 11 0.06 -8.09 -18.09
CA LYS A 11 -0.27 -7.42 -19.34
C LYS A 11 -1.04 -6.15 -18.98
N ILE A 12 -0.28 -5.09 -18.80
CA ILE A 12 -0.68 -3.71 -18.68
C ILE A 12 -1.23 -3.30 -20.05
N GLU A 13 -2.35 -3.87 -20.43
CA GLU A 13 -3.34 -3.15 -21.24
C GLU A 13 -3.97 -2.10 -20.29
N ARG A 14 -3.15 -1.19 -19.75
CA ARG A 14 -3.62 -0.07 -18.91
C ARG A 14 -4.33 0.91 -19.83
N ARG A 15 -5.61 0.65 -20.06
CA ARG A 15 -6.55 1.75 -20.09
C ARG A 15 -6.50 2.38 -18.69
N LEU A 16 -6.10 3.64 -18.58
CA LEU A 16 -6.43 4.50 -17.44
C LEU A 16 -7.96 4.78 -17.41
N VAL A 17 -8.76 3.76 -17.69
CA VAL A 17 -10.22 3.71 -17.72
C VAL A 17 -10.61 2.54 -16.82
N THR A 18 -10.94 2.90 -15.57
CA THR A 18 -11.95 2.39 -14.64
C THR A 18 -12.38 0.92 -14.55
N ASP A 19 -12.09 0.03 -15.49
CA ASP A 19 -12.67 -1.31 -15.55
C ASP A 19 -11.62 -2.39 -15.77
N ARG A 20 -11.04 -2.91 -14.69
CA ARG A 20 -10.41 -4.23 -14.71
C ARG A 20 -10.74 -5.02 -13.47
N THR A 21 -11.15 -6.26 -13.70
CA THR A 21 -11.08 -7.37 -12.77
C THR A 21 -9.60 -7.54 -12.41
N VAL A 22 -9.26 -7.42 -11.12
CA VAL A 22 -7.89 -7.64 -10.63
C VAL A 22 -7.43 -9.00 -11.16
N ALA A 23 -6.22 -9.09 -11.73
CA ALA A 23 -5.62 -10.39 -11.94
C ALA A 23 -5.52 -11.09 -10.58
N ALA A 24 -5.64 -12.42 -10.52
CA ALA A 24 -5.56 -13.13 -9.25
C ALA A 24 -4.15 -12.96 -8.65
N ILE A 25 -3.95 -11.92 -7.84
CA ILE A 25 -2.81 -11.79 -6.96
C ILE A 25 -3.09 -12.77 -5.82
N GLU A 26 -2.55 -13.97 -5.95
CA GLU A 26 -2.56 -14.96 -4.88
C GLU A 26 -1.45 -14.60 -3.90
N ALA A 27 -1.74 -14.68 -2.60
CA ALA A 27 -0.72 -14.55 -1.58
C ALA A 27 0.35 -15.63 -1.83
N PRO A 28 1.65 -15.28 -1.80
CA PRO A 28 2.74 -16.23 -2.08
C PRO A 28 2.88 -17.33 -1.01
N LEU A 29 2.06 -17.32 0.05
CA LEU A 29 2.16 -18.16 1.23
C LEU A 29 0.90 -19.00 1.45
N ASP A 30 1.03 -20.12 2.17
CA ASP A 30 -0.08 -20.94 2.68
C ASP A 30 -0.88 -20.14 3.71
N TYR A 31 -1.83 -19.35 3.21
CA TYR A 31 -2.56 -18.36 4.01
C TYR A 31 -3.69 -19.01 4.82
N ASP A 32 -3.61 -18.90 6.14
CA ASP A 32 -4.68 -19.26 7.07
C ASP A 32 -5.14 -18.00 7.84
N PRO A 33 -6.35 -17.47 7.60
CA PRO A 33 -6.84 -16.27 8.29
C PRO A 33 -6.92 -16.43 9.80
N ALA A 34 -7.05 -17.66 10.34
CA ALA A 34 -7.07 -17.88 11.78
C ALA A 34 -5.69 -17.66 12.41
N ARG A 35 -4.62 -17.99 11.68
CA ARG A 35 -3.22 -17.89 12.11
C ARG A 35 -2.58 -16.55 11.72
N ASP A 36 -2.82 -16.11 10.49
CA ASP A 36 -2.02 -15.06 9.84
C ASP A 36 -2.65 -13.67 9.96
N GLN A 37 -3.93 -13.58 10.34
CA GLN A 37 -4.58 -12.28 10.59
C GLN A 37 -4.65 -11.94 12.07
N VAL A 38 -4.44 -10.67 12.38
CA VAL A 38 -4.69 -10.15 13.73
C VAL A 38 -6.15 -9.72 13.91
N LEU A 39 -6.86 -9.44 12.83
CA LEU A 39 -8.27 -9.03 12.88
C LEU A 39 -9.20 -10.23 12.85
N ALA A 40 -10.28 -10.16 13.61
CA ALA A 40 -11.33 -11.17 13.63
C ALA A 40 -12.71 -10.54 13.83
N ALA A 41 -13.73 -11.16 13.24
CA ALA A 41 -15.13 -10.77 13.37
C ALA A 41 -15.87 -11.78 14.27
N TYR A 42 -16.31 -11.34 15.44
CA TYR A 42 -17.01 -12.18 16.42
C TYR A 42 -18.48 -11.81 16.49
N TYR A 43 -19.37 -12.73 16.10
CA TYR A 43 -20.79 -12.56 16.34
C TYR A 43 -21.11 -12.72 17.83
N LEU A 44 -21.97 -11.85 18.35
CA LEU A 44 -22.38 -11.77 19.75
C LEU A 44 -23.90 -11.60 19.84
N GLU A 45 -24.51 -12.41 20.69
CA GLU A 45 -25.88 -12.21 21.17
C GLU A 45 -25.78 -11.74 22.63
N LEU A 46 -26.24 -10.51 22.89
CA LEU A 46 -26.17 -9.90 24.21
C LEU A 46 -27.55 -9.89 24.86
N ASP A 47 -27.59 -10.12 26.17
CA ASP A 47 -28.82 -9.96 26.94
C ASP A 47 -29.18 -8.47 27.04
N PRO A 48 -30.40 -8.05 26.66
CA PRO A 48 -30.85 -6.68 26.83
C PRO A 48 -30.85 -6.28 28.32
N PRO A 49 -30.64 -4.99 28.64
CA PRO A 49 -30.67 -4.51 30.01
C PRO A 49 -32.05 -4.71 30.65
N SER A 50 -32.06 -5.09 31.92
CA SER A 50 -33.26 -5.36 32.70
C SER A 50 -33.09 -4.85 34.14
N MET A 51 -34.14 -4.92 34.95
CA MET A 51 -34.00 -4.59 36.39
C MET A 51 -33.07 -5.56 37.12
N ASP A 52 -32.99 -6.82 36.65
CA ASP A 52 -32.14 -7.87 37.22
C ASP A 52 -30.68 -7.77 36.74
N ASP A 53 -30.46 -7.16 35.56
CA ASP A 53 -29.12 -6.87 35.03
C ASP A 53 -29.03 -5.43 34.54
N GLN A 54 -28.45 -4.57 35.37
CA GLN A 54 -28.24 -3.14 35.11
C GLN A 54 -26.79 -2.83 34.69
N THR A 55 -26.04 -3.84 34.25
CA THR A 55 -24.66 -3.68 33.76
C THR A 55 -24.61 -2.71 32.56
N ASP A 56 -23.55 -1.90 32.48
CA ASP A 56 -23.32 -0.98 31.36
C ASP A 56 -23.03 -1.72 30.04
N ASP A 57 -23.25 -1.01 28.93
CA ASP A 57 -23.13 -1.56 27.57
C ASP A 57 -21.72 -2.09 27.24
N TRP A 58 -20.67 -1.46 27.77
CA TRP A 58 -19.30 -1.89 27.53
C TRP A 58 -18.99 -3.20 28.28
N SER A 59 -19.31 -3.24 29.56
CA SER A 59 -19.18 -4.46 30.38
C SER A 59 -20.01 -5.62 29.83
N ARG A 60 -21.17 -5.37 29.20
CA ARG A 60 -21.95 -6.40 28.49
C ARG A 60 -21.19 -6.99 27.30
N VAL A 61 -20.58 -6.15 26.47
CA VAL A 61 -19.75 -6.61 25.34
C VAL A 61 -18.54 -7.41 25.81
N GLN A 62 -17.83 -6.92 26.84
CA GLN A 62 -16.69 -7.64 27.42
C GLN A 62 -17.12 -9.02 27.95
N ARG A 63 -18.24 -9.09 28.68
CA ARG A 63 -18.81 -10.34 29.19
C ARG A 63 -19.18 -11.30 28.05
N ALA A 64 -19.79 -10.81 26.99
CA ALA A 64 -20.18 -11.61 25.83
C ALA A 64 -18.96 -12.18 25.09
N LEU A 65 -17.94 -11.36 24.82
CA LEU A 65 -16.69 -11.79 24.19
C LEU A 65 -15.95 -12.82 25.03
N ARG A 66 -15.89 -12.61 26.35
CA ARG A 66 -15.27 -13.55 27.29
C ARG A 66 -15.98 -14.90 27.27
N ARG A 67 -17.31 -14.91 27.38
CA ARG A 67 -18.10 -16.15 27.45
C ARG A 67 -18.10 -16.93 26.13
N ALA A 68 -18.25 -16.24 25.00
CA ALA A 68 -18.40 -16.88 23.70
C ALA A 68 -17.06 -17.21 23.03
N HIS A 69 -16.03 -16.39 23.24
CA HIS A 69 -14.78 -16.43 22.47
C HIS A 69 -13.51 -16.45 23.32
N GLY A 70 -13.62 -16.50 24.66
CA GLY A 70 -12.47 -16.62 25.57
C GLY A 70 -11.59 -15.37 25.67
N ILE A 71 -12.07 -14.21 25.20
CA ILE A 71 -11.31 -12.95 25.24
C ILE A 71 -11.44 -12.33 26.64
N GLU A 72 -10.45 -12.60 27.50
CA GLU A 72 -10.45 -12.20 28.92
C GLU A 72 -10.25 -10.69 29.14
N ARG A 73 -9.47 -10.04 28.27
CA ARG A 73 -9.21 -8.59 28.32
C ARG A 73 -9.42 -8.01 26.94
N ILE A 74 -10.05 -6.85 26.87
CA ILE A 74 -10.22 -6.09 25.64
C ILE A 74 -10.24 -4.60 25.95
N ALA A 75 -9.57 -3.82 25.12
CA ALA A 75 -9.56 -2.36 25.14
C ALA A 75 -10.52 -1.81 24.08
N ALA A 76 -11.01 -0.59 24.29
CA ALA A 76 -11.78 0.14 23.29
C ALA A 76 -11.40 1.61 23.33
N ASP A 77 -11.24 2.20 22.14
CA ASP A 77 -10.99 3.63 21.99
C ASP A 77 -12.29 4.43 22.21
N LEU A 78 -12.16 5.67 22.67
CA LEU A 78 -13.30 6.55 22.97
C LEU A 78 -14.26 6.71 21.77
N GLY A 79 -13.74 6.63 20.54
CA GLY A 79 -14.54 6.68 19.32
C GLY A 79 -15.62 5.59 19.27
N ILE A 80 -15.30 4.37 19.70
CA ILE A 80 -16.24 3.23 19.75
C ILE A 80 -17.21 3.38 20.91
N LEU A 81 -16.73 3.77 22.08
CA LEU A 81 -17.60 3.95 23.25
C LEU A 81 -18.68 5.01 23.03
N ARG A 82 -18.40 6.03 22.20
CA ARG A 82 -19.36 7.08 21.82
C ARG A 82 -20.55 6.56 20.99
N THR A 83 -20.38 5.49 20.23
CA THR A 83 -21.43 4.93 19.36
C THR A 83 -22.03 3.63 19.90
N LEU A 84 -21.28 2.90 20.74
CA LEU A 84 -21.57 1.56 21.19
C LEU A 84 -23.02 1.35 21.64
N GLY A 85 -23.50 2.11 22.62
CA GLY A 85 -24.83 1.90 23.18
C GLY A 85 -25.96 2.13 22.17
N ARG A 86 -25.78 3.05 21.21
CA ARG A 86 -26.74 3.27 20.14
C ARG A 86 -26.77 2.08 19.18
N THR A 87 -25.60 1.59 18.80
CA THR A 87 -25.45 0.43 17.91
C THR A 87 -26.09 -0.82 18.50
N LEU A 88 -25.78 -1.15 19.77
CA LEU A 88 -26.34 -2.34 20.44
C LEU A 88 -27.88 -2.33 20.42
N ARG A 89 -28.50 -1.19 20.75
CA ARG A 89 -29.96 -1.04 20.75
C ARG A 89 -30.56 -1.13 19.35
N ALA A 90 -29.96 -0.44 18.38
CA ALA A 90 -30.44 -0.47 16.99
C ALA A 90 -30.36 -1.88 16.38
N ALA A 91 -29.40 -2.69 16.83
CA ALA A 91 -29.18 -4.04 16.38
C ALA A 91 -29.96 -5.11 17.18
N ALA A 92 -30.88 -4.70 18.06
CA ALA A 92 -31.60 -5.59 18.96
C ALA A 92 -30.68 -6.55 19.74
N TRP A 93 -29.52 -6.03 20.17
CA TRP A 93 -28.50 -6.74 20.95
C TRP A 93 -27.85 -7.92 20.23
N GLN A 94 -28.00 -8.00 18.91
CA GLN A 94 -27.29 -8.95 18.05
C GLN A 94 -26.29 -8.18 17.21
N VAL A 95 -25.00 -8.35 17.48
CA VAL A 95 -23.95 -7.56 16.83
C VAL A 95 -22.76 -8.41 16.41
N THR A 96 -21.92 -7.86 15.55
CA THR A 96 -20.60 -8.41 15.25
C THR A 96 -19.53 -7.45 15.76
N ALA A 97 -18.65 -7.93 16.63
CA ALA A 97 -17.50 -7.20 17.13
C ALA A 97 -16.30 -7.45 16.21
N ILE A 98 -15.74 -6.39 15.63
CA ILE A 98 -14.47 -6.45 14.91
C ILE A 98 -13.35 -6.22 15.92
N VAL A 99 -12.49 -7.20 16.11
CA VAL A 99 -11.46 -7.19 17.16
C VAL A 99 -10.08 -7.37 16.52
N GLU A 100 -9.17 -6.48 16.88
CA GLU A 100 -7.73 -6.63 16.63
C GLU A 100 -7.11 -7.37 17.82
N ARG A 101 -6.58 -8.57 17.59
CA ARG A 101 -6.09 -9.48 18.63
C ARG A 101 -4.71 -9.12 19.18
N GLY A 102 -3.94 -8.31 18.46
CA GLY A 102 -2.59 -7.90 18.85
C GLY A 102 -1.92 -7.05 17.78
N GLY A 103 -0.84 -6.37 18.17
CA GLY A 103 0.06 -5.64 17.29
C GLY A 103 1.43 -6.29 17.25
N TRP A 104 2.23 -5.99 16.21
CA TRP A 104 3.62 -6.42 16.15
C TRP A 104 4.52 -5.58 17.07
N ASP A 105 4.06 -4.38 17.44
CA ASP A 105 4.74 -3.39 18.28
C ASP A 105 4.61 -3.70 19.78
N ASP A 106 3.49 -4.31 20.20
CA ASP A 106 3.27 -4.78 21.56
C ASP A 106 2.50 -6.13 21.54
N PRO A 107 3.21 -7.26 21.57
CA PRO A 107 2.59 -8.59 21.60
C PRO A 107 1.78 -8.88 22.87
N ASP A 108 2.05 -8.16 23.96
CA ASP A 108 1.35 -8.34 25.25
C ASP A 108 0.16 -7.38 25.39
N ALA A 109 -0.05 -6.49 24.42
CA ALA A 109 -1.19 -5.57 24.40
C ALA A 109 -2.51 -6.33 24.46
N ALA A 110 -3.46 -5.79 25.22
CA ALA A 110 -4.80 -6.33 25.22
C ALA A 110 -5.42 -6.19 23.81
N PRO A 111 -6.17 -7.21 23.34
CA PRO A 111 -6.99 -7.09 22.13
C PRO A 111 -7.82 -5.81 22.16
N ARG A 112 -8.12 -5.26 20.99
CA ARG A 112 -8.83 -4.00 20.89
C ARG A 112 -10.06 -4.14 20.03
N LEU A 113 -11.18 -3.60 20.51
CA LEU A 113 -12.40 -3.45 19.75
C LEU A 113 -12.23 -2.34 18.71
N VAL A 114 -12.31 -2.71 17.43
CA VAL A 114 -12.17 -1.82 16.27
C VAL A 114 -13.51 -1.27 15.83
N ASP A 115 -14.55 -2.11 15.84
CA ASP A 115 -15.88 -1.71 15.42
C ASP A 115 -16.95 -2.65 15.99
N VAL A 116 -18.20 -2.18 15.99
CA VAL A 116 -19.39 -2.98 16.32
C VAL A 116 -20.41 -2.78 15.22
N LEU A 117 -20.74 -3.87 14.53
CA LEU A 117 -21.67 -3.89 13.42
C LEU A 117 -23.02 -4.49 13.85
N PRO A 118 -24.15 -4.01 13.30
CA PRO A 118 -25.44 -4.61 13.56
C PRO A 118 -25.58 -5.97 12.88
N GLY A 119 -26.18 -6.93 13.59
CA GLY A 119 -26.42 -8.28 13.10
C GLY A 119 -25.17 -9.14 12.95
N ARG A 120 -25.30 -10.23 12.18
CA ARG A 120 -24.21 -11.17 11.87
C ARG A 120 -23.52 -10.76 10.57
N GLN A 121 -22.29 -10.26 10.68
CA GLN A 121 -21.46 -9.80 9.56
C GLN A 121 -20.05 -10.39 9.68
N THR A 122 -19.93 -11.72 9.60
CA THR A 122 -18.67 -12.45 9.79
C THR A 122 -18.06 -12.99 8.50
N GLU A 123 -18.71 -12.74 7.35
CA GLU A 123 -18.33 -13.31 6.05
C GLU A 123 -17.41 -12.41 5.23
N ARG A 124 -17.10 -11.21 5.72
CA ARG A 124 -16.24 -10.25 5.02
C ARG A 124 -15.46 -9.43 6.03
N LEU A 125 -14.16 -9.32 5.82
CA LEU A 125 -13.27 -8.50 6.64
C LEU A 125 -12.24 -7.86 5.72
N LEU A 126 -12.31 -6.53 5.52
CA LEU A 126 -11.47 -5.87 4.51
C LEU A 126 -10.26 -5.18 5.15
N GLY A 127 -9.13 -5.30 4.45
CA GLY A 127 -7.92 -4.52 4.68
C GLY A 127 -7.43 -3.86 3.39
N ALA A 128 -6.52 -2.91 3.50
CA ALA A 128 -5.90 -2.25 2.36
C ALA A 128 -4.38 -2.43 2.38
N ALA A 129 -3.79 -2.77 1.23
CA ALA A 129 -2.36 -2.64 0.99
C ALA A 129 -2.13 -1.42 0.09
N ILE A 130 -1.30 -0.49 0.53
CA ILE A 130 -1.11 0.81 -0.11
C ILE A 130 0.37 0.97 -0.46
N ASP A 131 0.66 1.23 -1.73
CA ASP A 131 1.99 1.61 -2.20
C ASP A 131 1.99 3.10 -2.56
N ILE A 132 2.83 3.87 -1.88
CA ILE A 132 3.00 5.30 -2.09
C ILE A 132 4.30 5.53 -2.87
N GLY A 133 4.20 5.49 -4.18
CA GLY A 133 5.29 5.88 -5.06
C GLY A 133 5.44 7.40 -5.17
N THR A 134 6.62 7.86 -5.57
CA THR A 134 6.84 9.28 -5.89
C THR A 134 5.90 9.74 -7.00
N THR A 135 5.69 8.88 -8.00
CA THR A 135 4.96 9.21 -9.22
C THR A 135 3.49 8.76 -9.20
N SER A 136 3.21 7.57 -8.68
CA SER A 136 1.88 6.95 -8.68
C SER A 136 1.61 6.31 -7.32
N ASN A 137 0.35 6.31 -6.90
CA ASN A 137 -0.10 5.61 -5.71
C ASN A 137 -1.01 4.46 -6.11
N VAL A 138 -0.83 3.31 -5.47
CA VAL A 138 -1.63 2.10 -5.72
C VAL A 138 -2.30 1.66 -4.42
N VAL A 139 -3.56 1.26 -4.50
CA VAL A 139 -4.33 0.69 -3.40
C VAL A 139 -4.87 -0.66 -3.84
N TYR A 140 -4.56 -1.70 -3.08
CA TYR A 140 -5.18 -3.01 -3.17
C TYR A 140 -6.12 -3.19 -1.99
N LEU A 141 -7.37 -3.54 -2.26
CA LEU A 141 -8.32 -3.97 -1.26
C LEU A 141 -8.25 -5.49 -1.14
N VAL A 142 -8.07 -5.97 0.09
CA VAL A 142 -7.86 -7.38 0.39
C VAL A 142 -8.99 -7.88 1.27
N ASP A 143 -9.59 -9.00 0.92
CA ASP A 143 -10.44 -9.74 1.85
C ASP A 143 -9.55 -10.59 2.77
N LEU A 144 -9.48 -10.19 4.03
CA LEU A 144 -8.65 -10.79 5.07
C LEU A 144 -9.17 -12.18 5.48
N LEU A 145 -10.37 -12.61 5.07
CA LEU A 145 -10.78 -13.99 5.30
C LEU A 145 -10.22 -14.93 4.24
N SER A 146 -10.23 -14.52 2.98
CA SER A 146 -9.73 -15.35 1.88
C SER A 146 -8.27 -15.11 1.51
N GLY A 147 -7.68 -13.99 1.95
CA GLY A 147 -6.33 -13.55 1.58
C GLY A 147 -6.24 -12.99 0.16
N LYS A 148 -7.38 -12.82 -0.52
CA LYS A 148 -7.40 -12.43 -1.94
C LYS A 148 -7.52 -10.92 -2.10
N VAL A 149 -6.82 -10.39 -3.10
CA VAL A 149 -7.06 -9.04 -3.58
C VAL A 149 -8.40 -9.02 -4.32
N VAL A 150 -9.33 -8.21 -3.82
CA VAL A 150 -10.71 -8.11 -4.33
C VAL A 150 -10.94 -6.85 -5.19
N ALA A 151 -10.10 -5.83 -5.03
CA ALA A 151 -10.07 -4.65 -5.89
C ALA A 151 -8.67 -4.02 -5.90
N GLU A 152 -8.37 -3.33 -6.98
CA GLU A 152 -7.18 -2.48 -7.12
C GLU A 152 -7.65 -1.08 -7.53
N ALA A 153 -6.94 -0.02 -7.16
CA ALA A 153 -7.09 1.30 -7.75
C ALA A 153 -5.73 2.00 -7.81
N VAL A 154 -5.47 2.71 -8.91
CA VAL A 154 -4.22 3.45 -9.14
C VAL A 154 -4.50 4.86 -9.65
N ASP A 155 -3.73 5.83 -9.19
CA ASP A 155 -3.79 7.22 -9.66
C ASP A 155 -2.41 7.88 -9.51
N TYR A 156 -2.22 9.03 -10.14
CA TYR A 156 -1.03 9.84 -9.98
C TYR A 156 -0.92 10.35 -8.54
N ASN A 157 0.30 10.39 -8.01
CA ASN A 157 0.54 10.99 -6.71
C ASN A 157 0.30 12.52 -6.81
N GLY A 158 -0.73 13.03 -6.12
CA GLY A 158 -1.10 14.45 -6.15
C GLY A 158 0.01 15.41 -5.73
N GLN A 159 1.02 14.92 -5.00
CA GLN A 159 2.21 15.68 -4.60
C GLN A 159 3.07 16.13 -5.79
N ILE A 160 2.91 15.54 -6.98
CA ILE A 160 3.62 15.96 -8.20
C ILE A 160 3.44 17.45 -8.50
N THR A 161 2.32 18.04 -8.08
CA THR A 161 2.01 19.47 -8.23
C THR A 161 2.92 20.41 -7.41
N ARG A 162 3.72 19.85 -6.48
CA ARG A 162 4.64 20.57 -5.58
C ARG A 162 6.10 20.10 -5.68
N GLY A 163 6.37 19.07 -6.47
CA GLY A 163 7.71 18.57 -6.73
C GLY A 163 7.67 17.27 -7.53
N GLU A 164 8.48 17.22 -8.58
CA GLU A 164 8.56 16.05 -9.48
C GLU A 164 9.30 14.88 -8.82
N ASP A 165 10.24 15.18 -7.92
CA ASP A 165 11.10 14.20 -7.24
C ASP A 165 11.03 14.33 -5.70
N VAL A 166 11.70 13.41 -5.00
CA VAL A 166 11.74 13.40 -3.53
C VAL A 166 12.44 14.63 -2.94
N ILE A 167 13.52 15.13 -3.56
CA ILE A 167 14.32 16.24 -3.02
C ILE A 167 13.56 17.57 -3.10
N SER A 168 12.94 17.85 -4.23
CA SER A 168 12.09 19.02 -4.46
C SER A 168 10.91 19.05 -3.48
N ARG A 169 10.30 17.89 -3.19
CA ARG A 169 9.25 17.76 -2.16
C ARG A 169 9.78 18.00 -0.75
N ILE A 170 10.96 17.49 -0.39
CA ILE A 170 11.58 17.80 0.92
C ILE A 170 11.82 19.31 1.06
N ILE A 171 12.36 19.96 0.02
CA ILE A 171 12.59 21.41 0.01
C ILE A 171 11.26 22.18 0.11
N TYR A 172 10.19 21.70 -0.53
CA TYR A 172 8.86 22.30 -0.42
C TYR A 172 8.29 22.14 0.99
N ALA A 173 8.42 20.95 1.59
CA ALA A 173 7.93 20.65 2.93
C ALA A 173 8.51 21.60 4.00
N GLY A 174 9.78 21.98 3.86
CA GLY A 174 10.46 22.91 4.75
C GLY A 174 10.06 24.39 4.58
N LYS A 175 9.14 24.72 3.67
CA LYS A 175 8.68 26.10 3.43
C LYS A 175 7.24 26.29 3.89
N ASN A 176 7.00 27.34 4.69
CA ASN A 176 5.64 27.71 5.15
C ASN A 176 4.89 26.50 5.72
N ASP A 177 3.68 26.23 5.23
CA ASP A 177 2.86 25.05 5.56
C ASP A 177 3.00 23.92 4.52
N GLY A 178 4.16 23.83 3.84
CA GLY A 178 4.37 22.91 2.72
C GLY A 178 4.26 21.44 3.12
N LEU A 179 4.63 21.09 4.35
CA LEU A 179 4.45 19.74 4.90
C LEU A 179 2.96 19.36 5.01
N GLY A 180 2.14 20.24 5.59
CA GLY A 180 0.70 20.02 5.73
C GLY A 180 0.03 19.90 4.36
N GLU A 181 0.42 20.72 3.39
CA GLU A 181 -0.09 20.65 2.02
C GLU A 181 0.29 19.33 1.32
N LEU A 182 1.56 18.91 1.40
CA LEU A 182 2.02 17.65 0.82
C LEU A 182 1.35 16.43 1.45
N GLN A 183 1.13 16.45 2.77
CA GLN A 183 0.39 15.41 3.48
C GLN A 183 -1.07 15.37 3.03
N SER A 184 -1.71 16.54 2.91
CA SER A 184 -3.09 16.65 2.41
C SER A 184 -3.23 16.13 0.97
N LEU A 185 -2.27 16.43 0.09
CA LEU A 185 -2.29 15.96 -1.31
C LEU A 185 -2.20 14.43 -1.43
N VAL A 186 -1.33 13.78 -0.64
CA VAL A 186 -1.26 12.31 -0.63
C VAL A 186 -2.51 11.70 0.01
N MET A 187 -3.03 12.26 1.11
CA MET A 187 -4.28 11.82 1.74
C MET A 187 -5.47 11.91 0.78
N GLN A 188 -5.64 13.04 0.09
CA GLN A 188 -6.71 13.21 -0.89
C GLN A 188 -6.62 12.18 -2.02
N THR A 189 -5.41 11.86 -2.47
CA THR A 189 -5.17 10.84 -3.49
C THR A 189 -5.57 9.46 -3.00
N LEU A 190 -5.08 9.05 -1.82
CA LEU A 190 -5.36 7.74 -1.24
C LEU A 190 -6.85 7.58 -0.89
N ASN A 191 -7.50 8.61 -0.35
CA ASN A 191 -8.92 8.56 0.00
C ASN A 191 -9.81 8.37 -1.24
N ARG A 192 -9.49 9.02 -2.37
CA ARG A 192 -10.18 8.77 -3.65
C ARG A 192 -9.94 7.35 -4.16
N LEU A 193 -8.74 6.82 -4.01
CA LEU A 193 -8.40 5.45 -4.43
C LEU A 193 -9.15 4.41 -3.59
N LEU A 194 -9.15 4.57 -2.27
CA LEU A 194 -9.88 3.71 -1.33
C LEU A 194 -11.38 3.71 -1.61
N GLU A 195 -11.97 4.89 -1.85
CA GLU A 195 -13.38 5.00 -2.21
C GLU A 195 -13.69 4.26 -3.53
N ARG A 196 -12.89 4.49 -4.57
CA ARG A 196 -13.03 3.79 -5.86
C ARG A 196 -12.91 2.28 -5.70
N ALA A 197 -11.93 1.79 -4.93
CA ALA A 197 -11.72 0.37 -4.68
C ALA A 197 -12.88 -0.26 -3.89
N ALA A 198 -13.35 0.40 -2.82
CA ALA A 198 -14.47 -0.07 -2.01
C ALA A 198 -15.78 -0.15 -2.82
N GLN A 199 -16.07 0.86 -3.65
CA GLN A 199 -17.26 0.87 -4.50
C GLN A 199 -17.30 -0.32 -5.48
N ARG A 200 -16.15 -0.75 -6.01
CA ARG A 200 -16.05 -1.90 -6.93
C ARG A 200 -16.52 -3.22 -6.30
N VAL A 201 -16.35 -3.36 -4.99
CA VAL A 201 -16.79 -4.56 -4.24
C VAL A 201 -18.07 -4.33 -3.44
N ARG A 202 -18.78 -3.22 -3.70
CA ARG A 202 -20.01 -2.83 -2.99
C ARG A 202 -19.79 -2.78 -1.47
N ALA A 203 -18.64 -2.25 -1.06
CA ALA A 203 -18.31 -1.94 0.32
C ALA A 203 -18.24 -0.43 0.53
N GLN A 204 -18.26 -0.01 1.79
CA GLN A 204 -17.93 1.35 2.18
C GLN A 204 -16.49 1.40 2.69
N THR A 205 -15.84 2.56 2.65
CA THR A 205 -14.47 2.67 3.18
C THR A 205 -14.42 2.43 4.69
N GLY A 206 -15.53 2.67 5.40
CA GLY A 206 -15.71 2.31 6.80
C GLY A 206 -15.66 0.79 7.09
N ASP A 207 -15.82 -0.05 6.06
CA ASP A 207 -15.69 -1.51 6.16
C ASP A 207 -14.22 -1.98 6.08
N ILE A 208 -13.26 -1.05 5.95
CA ILE A 208 -11.82 -1.33 5.88
C ILE A 208 -11.22 -1.11 7.27
N TYR A 209 -10.73 -2.17 7.88
CA TYR A 209 -10.35 -2.20 9.31
C TYR A 209 -8.86 -2.20 9.57
N ARG A 210 -8.03 -2.32 8.51
CA ARG A 210 -6.58 -2.21 8.59
C ARG A 210 -6.01 -1.70 7.27
N ALA A 211 -4.92 -0.94 7.34
CA ALA A 211 -4.13 -0.59 6.17
C ALA A 211 -2.65 -0.87 6.43
N THR A 212 -1.98 -1.47 5.46
CA THR A 212 -0.52 -1.62 5.42
C THR A 212 0.03 -0.74 4.30
N VAL A 213 1.04 0.07 4.60
CA VAL A 213 1.57 1.11 3.72
C VAL A 213 3.05 0.86 3.44
N ALA A 214 3.41 0.81 2.16
CA ALA A 214 4.77 0.75 1.67
C ALA A 214 5.12 2.03 0.89
N GLY A 215 6.40 2.36 0.83
CA GLY A 215 6.91 3.47 0.04
C GLY A 215 8.30 3.89 0.50
N ASN A 216 8.99 4.67 -0.33
CA ASN A 216 10.30 5.19 0.06
C ASN A 216 10.18 6.09 1.30
N SER A 217 11.29 6.26 2.03
CA SER A 217 11.31 6.94 3.32
C SER A 217 10.72 8.36 3.25
N THR A 218 10.96 9.10 2.17
CA THR A 218 10.37 10.44 2.01
C THR A 218 8.85 10.39 1.90
N MET A 219 8.32 9.45 1.11
CA MET A 219 6.87 9.29 0.94
C MET A 219 6.18 8.90 2.25
N ILE A 220 6.78 8.01 3.04
CA ILE A 220 6.27 7.65 4.38
C ILE A 220 6.29 8.86 5.33
N HIS A 221 7.36 9.67 5.32
CA HIS A 221 7.42 10.88 6.16
C HIS A 221 6.32 11.87 5.77
N LEU A 222 6.13 12.16 4.48
CA LEU A 222 5.08 13.06 4.03
C LEU A 222 3.68 12.53 4.32
N PHE A 223 3.46 11.22 4.17
CA PHE A 223 2.19 10.55 4.49
C PHE A 223 1.84 10.68 5.98
N LEU A 224 2.82 10.49 6.87
CA LEU A 224 2.65 10.59 8.31
C LEU A 224 2.72 12.04 8.84
N GLY A 225 3.01 13.03 7.99
CA GLY A 225 3.20 14.41 8.41
C GLY A 225 4.47 14.62 9.26
N LEU A 226 5.49 13.78 9.05
CA LEU A 226 6.79 13.91 9.70
C LEU A 226 7.70 14.87 8.90
N PRO A 227 8.42 15.80 9.55
CA PRO A 227 9.37 16.68 8.88
C PRO A 227 10.47 15.88 8.16
N PRO A 228 10.66 16.04 6.83
CA PRO A 228 11.60 15.22 6.07
C PRO A 228 12.96 15.90 5.84
N ASP A 229 13.21 17.09 6.40
CA ASP A 229 14.39 17.91 6.09
C ASP A 229 15.72 17.18 6.27
N SER A 230 15.85 16.41 7.35
CA SER A 230 17.09 15.71 7.70
C SER A 230 17.43 14.54 6.77
N ILE A 231 16.48 14.06 5.97
CA ILE A 231 16.69 12.97 5.00
C ILE A 231 17.75 13.37 3.97
N ARG A 232 17.71 14.62 3.49
CA ARG A 232 18.64 15.14 2.47
C ARG A 232 19.88 15.85 3.01
N LEU A 233 19.93 16.10 4.33
CA LEU A 233 21.00 16.86 4.95
C LEU A 233 21.95 15.89 5.65
N ALA A 234 23.25 15.98 5.35
CA ALA A 234 24.25 15.17 6.01
C ALA A 234 24.10 15.25 7.54
N PRO A 235 24.06 14.11 8.26
CA PRO A 235 24.42 12.76 7.82
C PRO A 235 23.27 11.88 7.27
N PHE A 236 22.24 12.48 6.66
CA PHE A 236 21.13 11.82 5.95
C PHE A 236 20.30 10.92 6.85
N ILE A 237 19.68 11.50 7.89
CA ILE A 237 18.96 10.77 8.93
C ILE A 237 17.45 10.99 8.83
N THR A 238 16.70 9.91 8.77
CA THR A 238 15.24 9.89 8.87
C THR A 238 14.76 10.12 10.30
N ALA A 239 13.58 10.71 10.47
CA ALA A 239 12.95 10.80 11.78
C ALA A 239 12.55 9.41 12.31
N ALA A 240 12.00 8.56 11.44
CA ALA A 240 11.67 7.18 11.75
C ALA A 240 11.72 6.32 10.47
N ASN A 241 12.35 5.14 10.55
CA ASN A 241 12.25 4.11 9.52
C ASN A 241 11.24 3.02 9.88
N GLN A 242 10.90 2.90 11.17
CA GLN A 242 9.93 1.93 11.69
C GLN A 242 8.95 2.68 12.59
N PRO A 243 8.07 3.53 12.01
CA PRO A 243 7.12 4.28 12.80
C PRO A 243 6.12 3.31 13.47
N PRO A 244 5.67 3.60 14.71
CA PRO A 244 4.65 2.78 15.34
C PRO A 244 3.32 2.86 14.57
N PRO A 245 2.43 1.88 14.75
CA PRO A 245 1.11 1.91 14.14
C PRO A 245 0.32 3.15 14.56
N VAL A 246 -0.46 3.72 13.64
CA VAL A 246 -1.32 4.88 13.92
C VAL A 246 -2.78 4.59 13.62
N ARG A 247 -3.70 5.32 14.27
CA ARG A 247 -5.14 5.21 14.00
C ARG A 247 -5.49 6.00 12.74
N ALA A 248 -6.26 5.39 11.84
CA ALA A 248 -6.68 6.02 10.59
C ALA A 248 -7.38 7.37 10.80
N GLY A 249 -8.23 7.48 11.82
CA GLY A 249 -8.93 8.72 12.15
C GLY A 249 -8.03 9.84 12.66
N VAL A 250 -6.88 9.52 13.28
CA VAL A 250 -5.88 10.52 13.69
C VAL A 250 -5.07 10.98 12.49
N LEU A 251 -4.74 10.06 11.59
CA LEU A 251 -3.94 10.32 10.40
C LEU A 251 -4.72 11.07 9.28
N GLY A 252 -6.04 10.89 9.22
CA GLY A 252 -6.89 11.45 8.15
C GLY A 252 -7.12 10.49 6.97
N LEU A 253 -6.81 9.20 7.14
CA LEU A 253 -7.11 8.16 6.15
C LEU A 253 -8.58 7.76 6.28
N ALA A 254 -9.36 7.88 5.21
CA ALA A 254 -10.82 7.77 5.22
C ALA A 254 -11.33 6.33 5.20
N ILE A 255 -10.79 5.47 6.07
CA ILE A 255 -11.26 4.11 6.36
C ILE A 255 -11.97 4.06 7.72
N SER A 256 -12.20 2.87 8.32
CA SER A 256 -12.73 2.82 9.69
C SER A 256 -11.87 3.67 10.63
N PRO A 257 -12.43 4.62 11.42
CA PRO A 257 -11.62 5.57 12.18
C PRO A 257 -10.67 4.94 13.20
N GLN A 258 -10.99 3.73 13.68
CA GLN A 258 -10.15 2.97 14.62
C GLN A 258 -9.28 1.92 13.93
N ALA A 259 -9.32 1.85 12.59
CA ALA A 259 -8.42 1.00 11.83
C ALA A 259 -6.98 1.34 12.15
N THR A 260 -6.16 0.30 12.26
CA THR A 260 -4.72 0.42 12.39
C THR A 260 -4.12 0.66 11.01
N VAL A 261 -3.24 1.65 10.92
CA VAL A 261 -2.44 1.96 9.74
C VAL A 261 -0.99 1.66 10.10
N ASP A 262 -0.44 0.61 9.48
CA ASP A 262 0.92 0.14 9.66
C ASP A 262 1.77 0.58 8.47
N CYS A 263 2.85 1.32 8.70
CA CYS A 263 3.85 1.53 7.66
C CYS A 263 4.91 0.44 7.78
N LEU A 264 5.21 -0.24 6.67
CA LEU A 264 6.26 -1.24 6.63
C LEU A 264 7.63 -0.63 6.99
N PRO A 265 8.56 -1.42 7.53
CA PRO A 265 9.85 -0.91 7.98
C PRO A 265 10.75 -0.54 6.78
N GLY A 266 11.22 0.71 6.75
CA GLY A 266 12.30 1.16 5.88
C GLY A 266 13.68 0.87 6.45
N VAL A 267 14.73 1.18 5.69
CA VAL A 267 16.13 0.93 6.07
C VAL A 267 16.87 2.22 6.36
N ALA A 268 16.80 3.19 5.45
CA ALA A 268 17.57 4.44 5.49
C ALA A 268 16.86 5.57 4.72
N SER A 269 17.47 6.75 4.64
CA SER A 269 16.91 7.93 3.96
C SER A 269 16.47 7.71 2.52
N TYR A 270 17.18 6.86 1.77
CA TYR A 270 16.92 6.60 0.35
C TYR A 270 16.56 5.14 0.06
N VAL A 271 16.36 4.33 1.10
CA VAL A 271 15.88 2.94 0.96
C VAL A 271 14.75 2.77 1.96
N GLY A 272 13.52 2.87 1.46
CA GLY A 272 12.32 2.77 2.27
C GLY A 272 11.73 1.37 2.29
N SER A 273 10.44 1.31 2.59
CA SER A 273 9.74 0.07 2.81
C SER A 273 9.10 -0.54 1.57
N ASP A 274 9.06 0.22 0.48
CA ASP A 274 8.91 -0.31 -0.88
C ASP A 274 9.96 -1.39 -1.19
N ILE A 275 11.22 -1.10 -0.84
CA ILE A 275 12.31 -2.05 -1.09
C ILE A 275 12.25 -3.25 -0.16
N THR A 276 11.97 -3.06 1.13
CA THR A 276 11.85 -4.20 2.07
C THR A 276 10.64 -5.07 1.73
N ALA A 277 9.52 -4.48 1.28
CA ALA A 277 8.38 -5.22 0.76
C ALA A 277 8.76 -6.02 -0.50
N GLY A 278 9.53 -5.43 -1.42
CA GLY A 278 10.07 -6.11 -2.59
C GLY A 278 10.93 -7.32 -2.22
N VAL A 279 11.88 -7.15 -1.30
CA VAL A 279 12.74 -8.23 -0.78
C VAL A 279 11.90 -9.40 -0.25
N VAL A 280 10.97 -9.12 0.66
CA VAL A 280 10.07 -10.16 1.23
C VAL A 280 9.21 -10.81 0.14
N SER A 281 8.68 -10.04 -0.81
CA SER A 281 7.84 -10.58 -1.87
C SER A 281 8.57 -11.53 -2.80
N THR A 282 9.89 -11.36 -2.94
CA THR A 282 10.75 -12.21 -3.78
C THR A 282 11.31 -13.41 -3.03
N GLY A 283 11.17 -13.47 -1.70
CA GLY A 283 11.82 -14.49 -0.86
C GLY A 283 13.34 -14.37 -0.84
N LEU A 284 13.89 -13.19 -1.17
CA LEU A 284 15.33 -12.96 -1.21
C LEU A 284 15.99 -13.19 0.17
N ASP A 285 15.25 -12.90 1.24
CA ASP A 285 15.65 -13.13 2.62
C ASP A 285 15.69 -14.61 3.03
N GLU A 286 15.16 -15.50 2.20
CA GLU A 286 15.22 -16.97 2.40
C GLU A 286 16.18 -17.66 1.42
N GLU A 287 16.74 -16.93 0.45
CA GLU A 287 17.53 -17.50 -0.64
C GLU A 287 19.01 -17.72 -0.26
N ASP A 288 19.51 -18.95 -0.45
CA ASP A 288 20.91 -19.32 -0.22
C ASP A 288 21.86 -18.72 -1.26
N LYS A 289 21.37 -18.50 -2.48
CA LYS A 289 22.18 -18.03 -3.60
C LYS A 289 22.36 -16.52 -3.54
N LEU A 290 23.57 -16.10 -3.90
CA LEU A 290 23.85 -14.68 -4.12
C LEU A 290 22.93 -14.14 -5.22
N THR A 291 22.04 -13.23 -4.82
CA THR A 291 20.98 -12.71 -5.67
C THR A 291 21.04 -11.19 -5.68
N LEU A 292 20.78 -10.60 -6.84
CA LEU A 292 20.69 -9.17 -7.05
C LEU A 292 19.23 -8.82 -7.38
N PHE A 293 18.57 -8.15 -6.45
CA PHE A 293 17.28 -7.51 -6.65
C PHE A 293 17.48 -6.08 -7.14
N LEU A 294 16.73 -5.71 -8.17
CA LEU A 294 16.76 -4.39 -8.79
C LEU A 294 15.33 -3.85 -8.83
N ASP A 295 15.09 -2.76 -8.10
CA ASP A 295 13.90 -1.93 -8.29
C ASP A 295 14.27 -0.75 -9.18
N VAL A 296 13.61 -0.66 -10.33
CA VAL A 296 13.93 0.31 -11.37
C VAL A 296 12.74 1.26 -11.52
N GLY A 297 12.80 2.37 -10.80
CA GLY A 297 11.83 3.45 -10.86
C GLY A 297 12.50 4.82 -11.01
N THR A 298 11.90 5.83 -10.38
CA THR A 298 12.46 7.20 -10.33
C THR A 298 13.84 7.19 -9.67
N ASN A 299 14.00 6.32 -8.68
CA ASN A 299 15.26 5.93 -8.08
C ASN A 299 15.65 4.54 -8.60
N GLY A 300 16.95 4.25 -8.58
CA GLY A 300 17.46 2.89 -8.78
C GLY A 300 17.88 2.30 -7.46
N GLU A 301 16.99 1.55 -6.81
CA GLU A 301 17.29 0.83 -5.59
C GLU A 301 17.72 -0.60 -5.90
N THR A 302 18.77 -1.06 -5.22
CA THR A 302 19.27 -2.42 -5.40
C THR A 302 19.50 -3.08 -4.05
N VAL A 303 19.29 -4.39 -4.02
CA VAL A 303 19.62 -5.24 -2.88
C VAL A 303 20.42 -6.42 -3.39
N VAL A 304 21.57 -6.67 -2.79
CA VAL A 304 22.42 -7.82 -3.09
C VAL A 304 22.67 -8.62 -1.83
N GLY A 305 22.56 -9.95 -1.92
CA GLY A 305 22.88 -10.79 -0.78
C GLY A 305 22.29 -12.20 -0.85
N THR A 306 22.13 -12.78 0.32
CA THR A 306 21.62 -14.12 0.62
C THR A 306 20.79 -14.07 1.91
N ARG A 307 20.19 -15.18 2.35
CA ARG A 307 19.54 -15.28 3.66
C ARG A 307 20.42 -14.92 4.86
N GLU A 308 21.76 -14.98 4.70
CA GLU A 308 22.69 -14.69 5.80
C GLU A 308 23.05 -13.20 5.91
N TRP A 309 22.95 -12.44 4.82
CA TRP A 309 23.28 -11.03 4.78
C TRP A 309 22.64 -10.37 3.56
N LEU A 310 22.16 -9.13 3.74
CA LEU A 310 21.64 -8.29 2.68
C LEU A 310 22.34 -6.93 2.73
N LEU A 311 22.76 -6.43 1.57
CA LEU A 311 23.30 -5.09 1.39
C LEU A 311 22.43 -4.34 0.39
N THR A 312 22.14 -3.08 0.68
CA THR A 312 21.31 -2.24 -0.18
C THR A 312 22.00 -0.93 -0.50
N CYS A 313 21.73 -0.40 -1.69
CA CYS A 313 22.07 0.95 -2.07
C CYS A 313 20.96 1.55 -2.93
N ALA A 314 20.93 2.88 -2.96
CA ALA A 314 20.06 3.65 -3.84
C ALA A 314 20.93 4.54 -4.72
N CYS A 315 20.56 4.69 -5.98
CA CYS A 315 21.17 5.63 -6.91
C CYS A 315 20.10 6.54 -7.52
N SER A 316 20.51 7.76 -7.86
CA SER A 316 19.65 8.65 -8.65
C SER A 316 19.74 8.21 -10.11
N ALA A 317 18.72 7.49 -10.58
CA ALA A 317 18.61 7.05 -11.97
C ALA A 317 17.93 8.13 -12.83
N GLY A 318 16.93 8.82 -12.27
CA GLY A 318 16.06 9.75 -12.99
C GLY A 318 14.95 9.03 -13.76
N PRO A 319 13.81 9.69 -14.03
CA PRO A 319 12.59 9.04 -14.52
C PRO A 319 12.59 8.80 -16.04
N ALA A 320 13.77 8.63 -16.67
CA ALA A 320 13.88 8.47 -18.13
C ALA A 320 13.08 7.25 -18.62
N PHE A 321 13.14 6.12 -17.90
CA PHE A 321 12.37 4.92 -18.21
C PHE A 321 10.87 5.04 -17.86
N GLU A 322 10.48 6.06 -17.08
CA GLU A 322 9.06 6.45 -16.91
C GLU A 322 8.57 7.38 -18.04
N GLY A 323 9.46 7.72 -18.99
CA GLY A 323 9.21 8.61 -20.12
C GLY A 323 9.38 10.09 -19.81
N ALA A 324 9.77 10.46 -18.59
CA ALA A 324 10.00 11.87 -18.23
C ALA A 324 11.45 12.29 -18.57
N GLY A 325 11.60 13.53 -19.05
CA GLY A 325 12.90 14.06 -19.48
C GLY A 325 13.34 13.64 -20.90
N VAL A 326 12.50 12.91 -21.62
CA VAL A 326 12.72 12.52 -23.04
C VAL A 326 11.70 13.24 -23.91
N GLU A 327 12.13 13.87 -25.01
CA GLU A 327 11.29 14.75 -25.86
C GLU A 327 10.00 14.08 -26.34
N HIS A 328 10.10 12.82 -26.75
CA HIS A 328 8.96 11.99 -27.14
C HIS A 328 8.72 10.85 -26.14
N GLY A 329 9.23 10.98 -24.92
CA GLY A 329 8.98 10.03 -23.85
C GLY A 329 7.55 10.12 -23.35
N MET A 330 6.96 8.96 -23.07
CA MET A 330 5.66 8.87 -22.43
C MET A 330 5.58 7.59 -21.61
N ARG A 331 4.60 7.47 -20.72
CA ARG A 331 4.38 6.23 -19.98
C ARG A 331 3.85 5.13 -20.89
N ALA A 332 4.08 3.87 -20.49
CA ALA A 332 3.54 2.67 -21.13
C ALA A 332 1.99 2.66 -21.07
N THR A 333 1.36 3.28 -22.06
CA THR A 333 -0.09 3.46 -22.21
C THR A 333 -0.47 3.34 -23.68
N THR A 334 -1.76 3.24 -24.01
CA THR A 334 -2.21 3.14 -25.41
C THR A 334 -1.61 4.25 -26.29
N GLY A 335 -0.96 3.85 -27.38
CA GLY A 335 -0.23 4.75 -28.26
C GLY A 335 1.27 4.88 -27.96
N ALA A 336 1.77 4.31 -26.86
CA ALA A 336 3.20 4.25 -26.60
C ALA A 336 3.88 3.13 -27.40
N ILE A 337 5.02 3.45 -28.00
CA ILE A 337 5.92 2.48 -28.62
C ILE A 337 6.63 1.71 -27.50
N GLU A 338 6.45 0.39 -27.47
CA GLU A 338 6.98 -0.50 -26.43
C GLU A 338 8.13 -1.40 -26.90
N GLU A 339 8.27 -1.61 -28.21
CA GLU A 339 9.39 -2.31 -28.83
C GLU A 339 9.75 -1.61 -30.14
N VAL A 340 11.04 -1.61 -30.46
CA VAL A 340 11.61 -1.05 -31.68
C VAL A 340 12.59 -2.08 -32.24
N TRP A 341 12.67 -2.15 -33.56
CA TRP A 341 13.71 -2.85 -34.32
C TRP A 341 14.26 -1.94 -35.40
N VAL A 342 15.57 -1.98 -35.64
CA VAL A 342 16.23 -1.18 -36.67
C VAL A 342 16.87 -2.12 -37.68
N HIS A 343 16.60 -1.91 -38.98
CA HIS A 343 17.23 -2.73 -40.01
C HIS A 343 18.72 -2.37 -40.15
N SER A 344 19.62 -3.36 -40.02
CA SER A 344 21.06 -3.13 -39.90
C SER A 344 21.75 -2.54 -41.13
N GLU A 345 21.14 -2.66 -42.33
CA GLU A 345 21.73 -2.11 -43.57
C GLU A 345 21.09 -0.79 -44.01
N THR A 346 19.80 -0.62 -43.77
CA THR A 346 19.03 0.53 -44.28
C THR A 346 18.74 1.56 -43.19
N HIS A 347 18.94 1.19 -41.93
CA HIS A 347 18.54 1.94 -40.73
C HIS A 347 17.05 2.28 -40.69
N GLU A 348 16.21 1.53 -41.42
CA GLU A 348 14.77 1.72 -41.40
C GLU A 348 14.19 1.15 -40.09
N PRO A 349 13.49 1.96 -39.26
CA PRO A 349 12.93 1.51 -38.01
C PRO A 349 11.56 0.86 -38.21
N THR A 350 11.28 -0.19 -37.44
CA THR A 350 9.94 -0.76 -37.23
C THR A 350 9.65 -0.82 -35.73
N TRP A 351 8.38 -0.81 -35.35
CA TRP A 351 8.01 -0.69 -33.94
C TRP A 351 6.67 -1.34 -33.62
N ARG A 352 6.47 -1.66 -32.33
CA ARG A 352 5.20 -2.13 -31.77
C ARG A 352 4.61 -1.06 -30.85
N VAL A 353 3.33 -0.79 -31.01
CA VAL A 353 2.59 0.20 -30.21
C VAL A 353 1.56 -0.49 -29.32
N ILE A 354 1.55 -0.12 -28.04
CA ILE A 354 0.55 -0.59 -27.08
C ILE A 354 -0.86 -0.22 -27.58
N GLY A 355 -1.71 -1.24 -27.71
CA GLY A 355 -3.10 -1.08 -28.17
C GLY A 355 -3.28 -0.91 -29.68
N ASN A 356 -2.22 -1.11 -30.48
CA ASN A 356 -2.26 -1.08 -31.94
C ASN A 356 -2.90 0.20 -32.53
N GLN A 357 -2.52 1.36 -31.97
CA GLN A 357 -2.96 2.69 -32.40
C GLN A 357 -1.77 3.47 -33.02
N PRO A 358 -2.00 4.61 -33.69
CA PRO A 358 -0.92 5.49 -34.12
C PRO A 358 0.01 5.86 -32.94
N PRO A 359 1.34 5.86 -33.14
CA PRO A 359 2.29 6.15 -32.07
C PRO A 359 2.17 7.61 -31.59
N ARG A 360 2.27 7.79 -30.28
CA ARG A 360 2.21 9.10 -29.60
C ARG A 360 3.50 9.44 -28.86
N GLY A 361 4.39 8.47 -28.67
CA GLY A 361 5.65 8.59 -27.95
C GLY A 361 6.24 7.21 -27.61
N LEU A 362 7.37 7.20 -26.91
CA LEU A 362 8.14 6.03 -26.49
C LEU A 362 7.99 5.78 -25.00
N CYS A 363 7.65 4.55 -24.59
CA CYS A 363 7.72 4.17 -23.18
C CYS A 363 9.07 3.56 -22.80
N GLY A 364 9.30 3.31 -21.50
CA GLY A 364 10.58 2.81 -20.99
C GLY A 364 11.12 1.59 -21.74
N SER A 365 10.28 0.57 -21.97
CA SER A 365 10.68 -0.60 -22.76
C SER A 365 11.04 -0.25 -24.20
N GLY A 366 10.30 0.67 -24.83
CA GLY A 366 10.59 1.17 -26.18
C GLY A 366 11.88 1.97 -26.23
N LEU A 367 12.20 2.76 -25.19
CA LEU A 367 13.47 3.48 -25.07
C LEU A 367 14.65 2.53 -24.92
N ILE A 368 14.51 1.48 -24.10
CA ILE A 368 15.54 0.44 -23.93
C ILE A 368 15.76 -0.29 -25.27
N ALA A 369 14.68 -0.74 -25.92
CA ALA A 369 14.75 -1.42 -27.21
C ALA A 369 15.38 -0.53 -28.28
N LEU A 370 14.94 0.72 -28.39
CA LEU A 370 15.51 1.68 -29.34
C LEU A 370 17.01 1.88 -29.11
N LEU A 371 17.45 2.14 -27.88
CA LEU A 371 18.87 2.32 -27.57
C LEU A 371 19.70 1.07 -27.90
N ALA A 372 19.18 -0.12 -27.58
CA ALA A 372 19.84 -1.38 -27.90
C ALA A 372 19.98 -1.58 -29.41
N GLU A 373 18.91 -1.34 -30.17
CA GLU A 373 18.89 -1.51 -31.62
C GLU A 373 19.79 -0.50 -32.33
N LEU A 374 19.78 0.78 -31.92
CA LEU A 374 20.70 1.79 -32.46
C LEU A 374 22.15 1.35 -32.24
N PHE A 375 22.48 0.89 -31.03
CA PHE A 375 23.83 0.42 -30.71
C PHE A 375 24.25 -0.80 -31.55
N ILE A 376 23.36 -1.80 -31.68
CA ILE A 376 23.64 -3.04 -32.43
C ILE A 376 23.77 -2.75 -33.93
N THR A 377 23.00 -1.82 -34.46
CA THR A 377 23.00 -1.48 -35.89
C THR A 377 24.05 -0.43 -36.28
N GLY A 378 24.69 0.22 -35.31
CA GLY A 378 25.76 1.17 -35.55
C GLY A 378 25.28 2.56 -36.00
N VAL A 379 24.06 2.93 -35.60
CA VAL A 379 23.49 4.29 -35.73
C VAL A 379 23.93 5.13 -34.54
#